data_AF-A0AA84Z9P7-F1
#
_entry.id   AF-A0AA84Z9P7-F1
#
_cell.length_a   1.000
_cell.length_b   1.000
_cell.length_c   1.000
_cell.angle_alpha   90.00
_cell.angle_beta   90.00
_cell.angle_gamma   90.00
#
_symmetry.space_group_name_H-M   'P 1'
#
loop_
_entity.id
_entity.type
_entity.pdbx_description
1 polymer ?
#
loop_
_entity_poly.entity_id
_entity_poly.type
_entity_poly.pdbx_seq_one_letter_code
_entity_poly.pdbx_strand_id
1 'polypeptide(L)'
;MFEFEWADFIRTTKKKLGGAYWIYNHDVLVIIDGNPLGSEEDLANWAEREFNITDYRPMTLYSALAIDAYQKRLLHFNRIYVSMHISIDGEKCGILLLELYSDFVPKTCENFRSLCTGEYGVIKKNEVEKYKMNYKGTKFFRLVKNGWIQGGDILYNRGNDGRSIYGPVFEDENYIIKHDRRGILSMANSGRHTNGSQFLITLAPAEWMDNRYVAFGRVIEGSLTLDKMEEVQTHYERPVKDICIENISVVNPNDLETKIV
;
A
#
# COMPACT_ATOMS: atom_id res chain seq x y z
N MET A 1 8.92 2.29 12.29
CA MET A 1 8.05 2.99 11.31
C MET A 1 8.32 2.37 9.95
N PHE A 2 7.30 2.08 9.16
CA PHE A 2 7.47 1.51 7.82
C PHE A 2 7.79 2.61 6.82
N GLU A 3 8.30 2.27 5.62
CA GLU A 3 8.64 3.24 4.57
C GLU A 3 7.46 4.18 4.31
N PHE A 4 6.27 3.61 4.13
CA PHE A 4 5.07 4.37 3.85
C PHE A 4 4.69 5.35 4.97
N GLU A 5 4.82 4.91 6.23
CA GLU A 5 4.58 5.77 7.41
C GLU A 5 5.63 6.89 7.51
N TRP A 6 6.87 6.60 7.14
CA TRP A 6 7.96 7.57 7.12
C TRP A 6 7.77 8.63 6.03
N ALA A 7 7.40 8.22 4.81
CA ALA A 7 7.10 9.15 3.71
C ALA A 7 5.96 10.11 4.09
N ASP A 8 4.90 9.59 4.71
CA ASP A 8 3.79 10.42 5.18
C ASP A 8 4.19 11.37 6.32
N PHE A 9 5.02 10.89 7.26
CA PHE A 9 5.59 11.72 8.32
C PHE A 9 6.43 12.87 7.75
N ILE A 10 7.32 12.60 6.80
CA ILE A 10 8.15 13.62 6.15
C ILE A 10 7.26 14.63 5.41
N ARG A 11 6.28 14.18 4.62
CA ARG A 11 5.35 15.05 3.90
C ARG A 11 4.57 15.96 4.84
N THR A 12 4.06 15.41 5.94
CA THR A 12 3.29 16.16 6.94
C THR A 12 4.19 17.16 7.68
N THR A 13 5.42 16.78 7.99
CA THR A 13 6.40 17.64 8.66
C THR A 13 6.80 18.80 7.76
N LYS A 14 7.10 18.56 6.47
CA LYS A 14 7.39 19.62 5.49
C LYS A 14 6.25 20.63 5.37
N LYS A 15 5.00 20.17 5.30
CA LYS A 15 3.81 21.05 5.27
C LYS A 15 3.70 21.93 6.52
N LYS A 16 3.99 21.38 7.71
CA LYS A 16 3.95 22.11 8.97
C LYS A 16 5.07 23.15 9.10
N LEU A 17 6.29 22.80 8.67
CA LEU A 17 7.45 23.69 8.76
C LEU A 17 7.42 24.82 7.71
N GLY A 18 6.86 24.58 6.52
CA GLY A 18 6.69 25.59 5.47
C GLY A 18 8.01 26.05 4.83
N GLY A 19 8.04 27.24 4.21
CA GLY A 19 9.29 27.90 3.76
C GLY A 19 10.28 27.06 2.95
N ALA A 20 11.57 27.12 3.30
CA ALA A 20 12.65 26.41 2.61
C ALA A 20 12.52 24.87 2.68
N TYR A 21 11.71 24.34 3.60
CA TYR A 21 11.51 22.91 3.80
C TYR A 21 10.66 22.27 2.69
N TRP A 22 9.93 23.06 1.90
CA TRP A 22 9.18 22.58 0.73
C TRP A 22 10.10 22.04 -0.37
N ILE A 23 11.30 22.60 -0.51
CA ILE A 23 12.25 22.27 -1.58
C ILE A 23 13.14 21.08 -1.17
N TYR A 24 13.05 20.67 0.10
CA TYR A 24 13.87 19.59 0.63
C TYR A 24 13.49 18.25 0.02
N ASN A 25 14.44 17.56 -0.62
CA ASN A 25 14.19 16.34 -1.40
C ASN A 25 14.94 15.08 -0.92
N HIS A 26 15.51 15.10 0.29
CA HIS A 26 16.08 13.89 0.91
C HIS A 26 15.06 13.17 1.80
N ASP A 27 15.36 11.90 2.05
CA ASP A 27 14.58 10.99 2.89
C ASP A 27 14.79 11.23 4.39
N VAL A 28 15.84 11.95 4.78
CA VAL A 28 16.15 12.29 6.18
C VAL A 28 16.14 13.80 6.33
N LEU A 29 15.44 14.34 7.33
CA LEU A 29 15.50 15.76 7.69
C LEU A 29 16.08 15.89 9.10
N VAL A 30 17.24 16.54 9.19
CA VAL A 30 17.95 16.75 10.45
C VAL A 30 17.74 18.17 10.95
N ILE A 31 17.36 18.30 12.22
CA ILE A 31 17.08 19.56 12.91
C ILE A 31 17.89 19.58 14.20
N ILE A 32 18.68 20.63 14.42
CA ILE A 32 19.49 20.86 15.60
C ILE A 32 19.07 22.18 16.24
N ASP A 33 18.67 22.12 17.51
CA ASP A 33 18.21 23.29 18.29
C ASP A 33 17.13 24.13 17.57
N GLY A 34 16.22 23.44 16.88
CA GLY A 34 15.14 24.06 16.11
C GLY A 34 15.55 24.60 14.73
N ASN A 35 16.83 24.53 14.37
CA ASN A 35 17.35 24.95 13.07
C ASN A 35 17.58 23.75 12.15
N PRO A 36 17.22 23.84 10.86
CA PRO A 36 17.50 22.77 9.91
C PRO A 36 19.00 22.66 9.69
N LEU A 37 19.54 21.46 9.88
CA LEU A 37 20.89 21.15 9.45
C LEU A 37 20.90 20.69 7.99
N GLY A 38 19.97 19.81 7.61
CA GLY A 38 19.90 19.23 6.26
C GLY A 38 19.72 17.72 6.29
N SER A 39 20.49 17.01 5.45
CA SER A 39 20.46 15.55 5.26
C SER A 39 21.28 14.79 6.30
N GLU A 40 21.27 13.46 6.17
CA GLU A 40 22.18 12.57 6.86
C GLU A 40 23.66 12.86 6.54
N GLU A 41 23.96 13.31 5.32
CA GLU A 41 25.31 13.74 4.94
C GLU A 41 25.69 15.05 5.64
N ASP A 42 24.75 16.00 5.72
CA ASP A 42 24.96 17.26 6.43
C ASP A 42 25.18 17.01 7.93
N LEU A 43 24.48 16.03 8.51
CA LEU A 43 24.72 15.57 9.88
C LEU A 43 26.10 14.96 10.07
N ALA A 44 26.53 14.09 9.17
CA ALA A 44 27.85 13.49 9.24
C ALA A 44 28.96 14.56 9.18
N ASN A 45 28.84 15.49 8.23
CA ASN A 45 29.78 16.61 8.05
C ASN A 45 29.81 17.54 9.28
N TRP A 46 28.64 17.84 9.85
CA TRP A 46 28.54 18.65 11.06
C TRP A 46 29.16 17.95 12.28
N ALA A 47 28.88 16.65 12.47
CA ALA A 47 29.43 15.89 13.58
C ALA A 47 30.96 15.77 13.51
N GLU A 48 31.51 15.60 12.32
CA GLU A 48 32.96 15.62 12.10
C GLU A 48 33.54 17.00 12.41
N ARG A 49 32.93 18.08 11.93
CA ARG A 49 33.42 19.44 12.14
C ARG A 49 33.37 19.88 13.60
N GLU A 50 32.25 19.63 14.29
CA GLU A 50 32.01 20.15 15.64
C GLU A 50 32.55 19.24 16.75
N PHE A 51 32.59 17.92 16.51
CA PHE A 51 32.94 16.93 17.55
C PHE A 51 34.07 15.97 17.14
N ASN A 52 34.62 16.09 15.93
CA ASN A 52 35.61 15.17 15.39
C ASN A 52 35.14 13.71 15.42
N ILE A 53 33.84 13.50 15.16
CA ILE A 53 33.21 12.18 15.08
C ILE A 53 33.04 11.82 13.61
N THR A 54 33.68 10.73 13.19
CA THR A 54 33.54 10.16 11.84
C THR A 54 32.97 8.75 11.94
N ASP A 55 32.03 8.40 11.05
CA ASP A 55 31.46 7.07 10.99
C ASP A 55 32.17 6.19 9.96
N TYR A 56 32.98 5.24 10.43
CA TYR A 56 33.74 4.32 9.58
C TYR A 56 32.96 3.04 9.23
N ARG A 57 31.73 2.88 9.72
CA ARG A 57 30.96 1.65 9.50
C ARG A 57 30.50 1.59 8.04
N PRO A 58 30.58 0.44 7.38
CA PRO A 58 30.18 0.31 5.99
C PRO A 58 28.66 0.37 5.86
N MET A 59 28.17 0.93 4.75
CA MET A 59 26.72 0.99 4.45
C MET A 59 26.05 -0.39 4.47
N THR A 60 26.81 -1.45 4.14
CA THR A 60 26.33 -2.84 4.21
C THR A 60 25.90 -3.26 5.61
N LEU A 61 26.58 -2.76 6.66
CA LEU A 61 26.18 -3.01 8.04
C LEU A 61 24.83 -2.37 8.34
N TYR A 62 24.63 -1.12 7.94
CA TYR A 62 23.36 -0.42 8.13
C TYR A 62 22.21 -1.05 7.36
N SER A 63 22.45 -1.44 6.11
CA SER A 63 21.49 -2.18 5.32
C SER A 63 21.11 -3.50 6.00
N ALA A 64 22.08 -4.26 6.51
CA ALA A 64 21.82 -5.52 7.21
C ALA A 64 21.01 -5.30 8.51
N LEU A 65 21.38 -4.30 9.32
CA LEU A 65 20.64 -3.94 10.54
C LEU A 65 19.20 -3.48 10.22
N ALA A 66 19.02 -2.70 9.16
CA ALA A 66 17.71 -2.25 8.71
C ALA A 66 16.84 -3.42 8.24
N ILE A 67 17.40 -4.36 7.48
CA ILE A 67 16.71 -5.59 7.03
C ILE A 67 16.32 -6.44 8.25
N ASP A 68 17.25 -6.71 9.17
CA ASP A 68 16.97 -7.49 10.38
C ASP A 68 15.86 -6.86 11.24
N ALA A 69 15.93 -5.54 11.48
CA ALA A 69 14.89 -4.83 12.22
C ALA A 69 13.54 -4.85 11.50
N TYR A 70 13.54 -4.74 10.18
CA TYR A 70 12.35 -4.80 9.35
C TYR A 70 11.70 -6.19 9.38
N GLN A 71 12.47 -7.25 9.13
CA GLN A 71 12.03 -8.65 9.20
C GLN A 71 11.45 -8.99 10.58
N LYS A 72 12.16 -8.63 11.66
CA LYS A 72 11.68 -8.81 13.04
C LYS A 72 10.35 -8.11 13.27
N ARG A 73 10.17 -6.90 12.74
CA ARG A 73 8.90 -6.16 12.86
C ARG A 73 7.77 -6.84 12.10
N LEU A 74 8.02 -7.36 10.90
CA LEU A 74 6.98 -8.09 10.15
C LEU A 74 6.58 -9.40 10.86
N LEU A 75 7.57 -10.13 11.39
CA LEU A 75 7.35 -11.38 12.12
C LEU A 75 6.62 -11.17 13.44
N HIS A 76 6.81 -10.01 14.11
CA HIS A 76 6.17 -9.72 15.40
C HIS A 76 4.65 -9.80 15.36
N PHE A 77 4.02 -9.30 14.30
CA PHE A 77 2.55 -9.27 14.19
C PHE A 77 1.96 -10.56 13.61
N ASN A 78 2.80 -11.48 13.09
CA ASN A 78 2.39 -12.73 12.43
C ASN A 78 1.19 -12.55 11.46
N ARG A 79 1.22 -11.45 10.70
CA ARG A 79 0.22 -11.08 9.70
C ARG A 79 0.59 -11.58 8.32
N ILE A 80 -0.37 -11.55 7.41
CA ILE A 80 -0.15 -11.88 6.00
C ILE A 80 0.40 -10.65 5.28
N TYR A 81 1.43 -10.85 4.46
CA TYR A 81 2.02 -9.81 3.62
C TYR A 81 1.89 -10.18 2.14
N VAL A 82 1.57 -9.20 1.30
CA VAL A 82 1.38 -9.40 -0.14
C VAL A 82 2.11 -8.30 -0.91
N SER A 83 2.91 -8.68 -1.91
CA SER A 83 3.47 -7.73 -2.87
C SER A 83 2.61 -7.68 -4.13
N MET A 84 2.33 -6.48 -4.64
CA MET A 84 1.63 -6.24 -5.90
C MET A 84 2.50 -5.42 -6.84
N HIS A 85 2.85 -5.98 -7.99
CA HIS A 85 3.58 -5.29 -9.05
C HIS A 85 2.60 -4.51 -9.91
N ILE A 86 2.82 -3.21 -10.04
CA ILE A 86 1.94 -2.29 -10.74
C ILE A 86 2.57 -1.89 -12.07
N SER A 87 1.75 -1.84 -13.12
CA SER A 87 2.06 -1.17 -14.38
C SER A 87 1.10 -0.01 -14.63
N ILE A 88 1.57 0.97 -15.39
CA ILE A 88 0.77 2.04 -15.95
C ILE A 88 0.98 2.02 -17.47
N ASP A 89 -0.09 1.79 -18.23
CA ASP A 89 -0.07 1.68 -19.70
C ASP A 89 0.91 0.59 -20.21
N GLY A 90 1.04 -0.50 -19.45
CA GLY A 90 1.96 -1.61 -19.73
C GLY A 90 3.41 -1.38 -19.29
N GLU A 91 3.77 -0.17 -18.85
CA GLU A 91 5.10 0.11 -18.31
C GLU A 91 5.17 -0.17 -16.81
N LYS A 92 6.27 -0.79 -16.34
CA LYS A 92 6.47 -1.07 -14.91
C LYS A 92 6.50 0.23 -14.11
N CYS A 93 5.58 0.37 -13.17
CA CYS A 93 5.46 1.55 -12.31
C CYS A 93 6.23 1.39 -10.99
N GLY A 94 6.08 0.23 -10.36
CA GLY A 94 6.67 -0.08 -9.05
C GLY A 94 5.91 -1.21 -8.34
N ILE A 95 6.20 -1.39 -7.06
CA ILE A 95 5.60 -2.43 -6.22
C ILE A 95 4.89 -1.78 -5.04
N LEU A 96 3.77 -2.36 -4.62
CA LEU A 96 3.12 -2.08 -3.35
C LEU A 96 3.29 -3.29 -2.43
N LEU A 97 3.86 -3.10 -1.25
CA LEU A 97 3.86 -4.12 -0.20
C LEU A 97 2.74 -3.83 0.78
N LEU A 98 1.87 -4.82 0.96
CA LEU A 98 0.64 -4.74 1.73
C LEU A 98 0.76 -5.59 2.99
N GLU A 99 0.36 -5.04 4.14
CA GLU A 99 0.12 -5.76 5.39
C GLU A 99 -1.39 -5.99 5.53
N LEU A 100 -1.81 -7.24 5.67
CA LEU A 100 -3.21 -7.59 5.92
C LEU A 100 -3.43 -7.81 7.42
N TYR A 101 -4.46 -7.20 7.98
CA TYR A 101 -4.82 -7.27 9.40
C TYR A 101 -5.57 -8.56 9.75
N SER A 102 -4.95 -9.71 9.46
CA SER A 102 -5.53 -11.04 9.60
C SER A 102 -5.83 -11.45 11.05
N ASP A 103 -5.29 -10.73 12.02
CA ASP A 103 -5.61 -10.84 13.44
C ASP A 103 -6.95 -10.16 13.81
N PHE A 104 -7.37 -9.14 13.06
CA PHE A 104 -8.60 -8.40 13.30
C PHE A 104 -9.75 -8.81 12.39
N VAL A 105 -9.48 -9.08 11.12
CA VAL A 105 -10.47 -9.43 10.10
C VAL A 105 -10.01 -10.63 9.27
N PRO A 106 -9.78 -11.81 9.89
CA PRO A 106 -9.24 -13.00 9.22
C PRO A 106 -10.04 -13.43 7.99
N LYS A 107 -11.38 -13.36 8.03
CA LYS A 107 -12.21 -13.78 6.88
C LYS A 107 -12.01 -12.85 5.69
N THR A 108 -11.96 -11.55 5.94
CA THR A 108 -11.75 -10.53 4.92
C THR A 108 -10.33 -10.63 4.32
N CYS A 109 -9.32 -10.79 5.17
CA CYS A 109 -7.94 -10.97 4.75
C CYS A 109 -7.75 -12.26 3.94
N GLU A 110 -8.41 -13.36 4.32
CA GLU A 110 -8.32 -14.62 3.60
C GLU A 110 -8.97 -14.53 2.21
N ASN A 111 -10.13 -13.88 2.10
CA ASN A 111 -10.73 -13.58 0.79
C ASN A 111 -9.76 -12.83 -0.13
N PHE A 112 -9.12 -11.77 0.39
CA PHE A 112 -8.16 -11.00 -0.39
C PHE A 112 -6.90 -11.80 -0.74
N ARG A 113 -6.31 -12.53 0.22
CA ARG A 113 -5.13 -13.36 0.02
C ARG A 113 -5.37 -14.45 -1.03
N SER A 114 -6.49 -15.16 -0.97
CA SER A 114 -6.83 -16.20 -1.95
C SER A 114 -7.03 -15.64 -3.36
N LEU A 115 -7.57 -14.42 -3.49
CA LEU A 115 -7.65 -13.70 -4.76
C LEU A 115 -6.28 -13.19 -5.23
N CYS A 116 -5.33 -12.96 -4.33
CA CYS A 116 -3.93 -12.69 -4.68
C CYS A 116 -3.23 -13.94 -5.23
N THR A 117 -3.43 -15.11 -4.63
CA THR A 117 -2.78 -16.37 -5.06
C THR A 117 -3.44 -16.98 -6.29
N GLY A 118 -4.74 -16.78 -6.46
CA GLY A 118 -5.50 -17.41 -7.54
C GLY A 118 -5.82 -18.88 -7.30
N GLU A 119 -5.71 -19.37 -6.07
CA GLU A 119 -5.83 -20.79 -5.72
C GLU A 119 -7.22 -21.38 -6.01
N TYR A 120 -8.25 -20.54 -6.12
CA TYR A 120 -9.62 -20.95 -6.49
C TYR A 120 -9.83 -21.10 -8.01
N GLY A 121 -8.82 -20.76 -8.83
CA GLY A 121 -8.85 -20.99 -10.27
C GLY A 121 -10.00 -20.26 -10.99
N VAL A 122 -10.74 -20.99 -11.82
CA VAL A 122 -11.83 -20.45 -12.65
C VAL A 122 -13.17 -20.99 -12.18
N ILE A 123 -14.11 -20.10 -11.87
CA ILE A 123 -15.45 -20.43 -11.38
C ILE A 123 -16.50 -19.93 -12.38
N LYS A 124 -17.53 -20.72 -12.67
CA LYS A 124 -18.63 -20.30 -13.54
C LYS A 124 -19.47 -19.21 -12.86
N LYS A 125 -19.75 -18.13 -13.58
CA LYS A 125 -20.79 -17.15 -13.22
C LYS A 125 -22.14 -17.59 -13.76
N ASN A 126 -22.16 -17.99 -15.03
CA ASN A 126 -23.30 -18.56 -15.74
C ASN A 126 -22.78 -19.54 -16.82
N GLU A 127 -23.62 -19.91 -17.79
CA GLU A 127 -23.26 -20.86 -18.86
C GLU A 127 -22.15 -20.33 -19.77
N VAL A 128 -22.01 -19.01 -19.90
CA VAL A 128 -21.08 -18.34 -20.82
C VAL A 128 -19.88 -17.73 -20.07
N GLU A 129 -20.15 -17.04 -18.96
CA GLU A 129 -19.19 -16.21 -18.26
C GLU A 129 -18.54 -16.94 -17.08
N LYS A 130 -17.26 -16.64 -16.85
CA LYS A 130 -16.46 -17.28 -15.81
C LYS A 130 -15.62 -16.23 -15.07
N TYR A 131 -15.63 -16.31 -13.75
CA TYR A 131 -14.69 -15.60 -12.89
C TYR A 131 -13.33 -16.27 -12.98
N LYS A 132 -12.29 -15.49 -13.24
CA LYS A 132 -10.91 -15.87 -12.93
C LYS A 132 -10.65 -15.36 -11.52
N MET A 133 -10.62 -16.23 -10.52
CA MET A 133 -10.55 -15.87 -9.09
C MET A 133 -9.14 -15.39 -8.71
N ASN A 134 -8.62 -14.38 -9.41
CA ASN A 134 -7.26 -13.89 -9.28
C ASN A 134 -7.19 -12.39 -9.63
N TYR A 135 -6.51 -11.59 -8.82
CA TYR A 135 -6.25 -10.17 -9.09
C TYR A 135 -5.18 -9.92 -10.16
N LYS A 136 -4.33 -10.91 -10.47
CA LYS A 136 -3.32 -10.78 -11.53
C LYS A 136 -3.96 -10.54 -12.90
N GLY A 137 -3.60 -9.41 -13.49
CA GLY A 137 -4.14 -8.88 -14.74
C GLY A 137 -5.40 -8.03 -14.56
N THR A 138 -5.82 -7.76 -13.32
CA THR A 138 -6.94 -6.85 -13.07
C THR A 138 -6.49 -5.39 -13.03
N LYS A 139 -7.45 -4.47 -13.21
CA LYS A 139 -7.23 -3.03 -13.28
C LYS A 139 -7.71 -2.30 -12.04
N PHE A 140 -7.07 -1.18 -11.75
CA PHE A 140 -7.68 -0.11 -10.96
C PHE A 140 -8.52 0.74 -11.90
N PHE A 141 -9.84 0.55 -11.85
CA PHE A 141 -10.78 1.14 -12.80
C PHE A 141 -11.36 2.48 -12.34
N ARG A 142 -11.15 2.86 -11.08
CA ARG A 142 -11.63 4.14 -10.52
C ARG A 142 -10.56 4.76 -9.62
N LEU A 143 -10.29 6.04 -9.82
CA LEU A 143 -9.31 6.85 -9.11
C LEU A 143 -9.92 8.22 -8.79
N VAL A 144 -10.05 8.48 -7.50
CA VAL A 144 -10.46 9.76 -6.93
C VAL A 144 -9.24 10.38 -6.23
N LYS A 145 -8.62 11.38 -6.85
CA LYS A 145 -7.45 12.07 -6.30
C LYS A 145 -7.76 12.66 -4.92
N ASN A 146 -6.85 12.51 -3.97
CA ASN A 146 -7.04 12.82 -2.54
C ASN A 146 -8.23 12.10 -1.89
N GLY A 147 -8.71 11.00 -2.49
CA GLY A 147 -9.80 10.18 -1.99
C GLY A 147 -9.33 8.73 -1.86
N TRP A 148 -9.57 7.94 -2.90
CA TRP A 148 -9.19 6.53 -2.97
C TRP A 148 -8.95 6.08 -4.41
N ILE A 149 -8.24 4.97 -4.56
CA ILE A 149 -8.14 4.23 -5.81
C ILE A 149 -8.77 2.85 -5.62
N GLN A 150 -9.53 2.38 -6.59
CA GLN A 150 -10.36 1.17 -6.50
C GLN A 150 -10.06 0.21 -7.65
N GLY A 151 -9.95 -1.08 -7.31
CA GLY A 151 -9.68 -2.18 -8.22
C GLY A 151 -10.37 -3.48 -7.78
N GLY A 152 -9.93 -4.61 -8.32
CA GLY A 152 -10.39 -5.93 -7.88
C GLY A 152 -11.69 -6.44 -8.51
N ASP A 153 -12.13 -5.85 -9.63
CA ASP A 153 -13.16 -6.47 -10.47
C ASP A 153 -12.51 -7.57 -11.32
N ILE A 154 -12.64 -8.80 -10.84
CA ILE A 154 -12.01 -10.00 -11.40
C ILE A 154 -12.72 -10.55 -12.65
N LEU A 155 -13.75 -9.87 -13.16
CA LEU A 155 -14.50 -10.30 -14.33
C LEU A 155 -14.37 -9.31 -15.49
N TYR A 156 -14.84 -8.07 -15.30
CA TYR A 156 -14.94 -7.10 -16.40
C TYR A 156 -13.87 -6.01 -16.34
N ASN A 157 -13.20 -5.83 -15.20
CA ASN A 157 -12.28 -4.72 -14.96
C ASN A 157 -12.92 -3.33 -15.13
N ARG A 158 -14.20 -3.19 -14.76
CA ARG A 158 -14.96 -1.94 -14.90
C ARG A 158 -15.68 -1.51 -13.63
N GLY A 159 -15.62 -2.31 -12.58
CA GLY A 159 -16.21 -2.01 -11.28
C GLY A 159 -17.68 -2.38 -11.16
N ASN A 160 -18.24 -3.10 -12.13
CA ASN A 160 -19.65 -3.50 -12.16
C ASN A 160 -19.88 -4.93 -11.65
N ASP A 161 -18.81 -5.67 -11.34
CA ASP A 161 -18.91 -7.05 -10.86
C ASP A 161 -17.73 -7.42 -9.94
N GLY A 162 -17.83 -8.60 -9.34
CA GLY A 162 -16.86 -9.12 -8.39
C GLY A 162 -17.46 -10.29 -7.64
N ARG A 163 -16.59 -11.14 -7.09
CA ARG A 163 -17.02 -12.32 -6.36
C ARG A 163 -16.02 -12.67 -5.26
N SER A 164 -16.53 -12.98 -4.08
CA SER A 164 -15.70 -13.49 -2.99
C SER A 164 -15.39 -14.98 -3.13
N ILE A 165 -14.40 -15.47 -2.40
CA ILE A 165 -14.14 -16.92 -2.33
C ILE A 165 -15.26 -17.70 -1.64
N TYR A 166 -16.11 -17.01 -0.86
CA TYR A 166 -17.21 -17.60 -0.08
C TYR A 166 -18.55 -17.65 -0.83
N GLY A 167 -18.64 -17.00 -2.00
CA GLY A 167 -19.92 -16.77 -2.66
C GLY A 167 -19.95 -15.46 -3.45
N PRO A 168 -21.11 -15.06 -4.00
CA PRO A 168 -21.27 -13.77 -4.67
C PRO A 168 -20.76 -12.61 -3.80
N VAL A 169 -21.16 -12.58 -2.54
CA VAL A 169 -20.72 -11.62 -1.52
C VAL A 169 -20.59 -12.29 -0.16
N PHE A 170 -19.92 -11.61 0.78
CA PHE A 170 -19.84 -11.97 2.19
C PHE A 170 -20.06 -10.76 3.11
N GLU A 171 -20.32 -11.05 4.38
CA GLU A 171 -20.67 -10.10 5.41
C GLU A 171 -19.53 -9.18 5.85
N ASP A 172 -19.86 -7.97 6.30
CA ASP A 172 -18.93 -7.12 7.05
C ASP A 172 -18.49 -7.81 8.35
N GLU A 173 -17.18 -8.03 8.50
CA GLU A 173 -16.63 -8.77 9.64
C GLU A 173 -16.57 -7.91 10.92
N ASN A 174 -15.97 -6.71 10.84
CA ASN A 174 -16.06 -5.65 11.86
C ASN A 174 -15.54 -4.31 11.30
N TYR A 175 -15.56 -3.26 12.12
CA TYR A 175 -15.10 -1.91 11.78
C TYR A 175 -14.09 -1.33 12.79
N ILE A 176 -13.24 -2.19 13.37
CA ILE A 176 -12.27 -1.78 14.38
C ILE A 176 -11.18 -0.88 13.80
N ILE A 177 -10.77 -1.15 12.57
CA ILE A 177 -9.77 -0.38 11.84
C ILE A 177 -10.45 0.86 11.22
N LYS A 178 -9.80 2.01 11.39
CA LYS A 178 -10.28 3.32 10.91
C LYS A 178 -9.61 3.70 9.60
N HIS A 179 -10.30 4.50 8.80
CA HIS A 179 -9.76 5.11 7.58
C HIS A 179 -9.09 6.45 7.91
N ASP A 180 -8.19 6.45 8.89
CA ASP A 180 -7.61 7.67 9.49
C ASP A 180 -6.40 8.23 8.72
N ARG A 181 -5.95 7.53 7.67
CA ARG A 181 -4.73 7.87 6.91
C ARG A 181 -4.77 7.38 5.48
N ARG A 182 -3.78 7.82 4.70
CA ARG A 182 -3.45 7.30 3.38
C ARG A 182 -2.96 5.85 3.48
N GLY A 183 -3.24 5.04 2.47
CA GLY A 183 -2.71 3.69 2.31
C GLY A 183 -3.50 2.61 3.04
N ILE A 184 -4.69 2.90 3.57
CA ILE A 184 -5.56 1.88 4.17
C ILE A 184 -6.25 1.07 3.07
N LEU A 185 -6.16 -0.26 3.18
CA LEU A 185 -6.90 -1.20 2.33
C LEU A 185 -8.29 -1.40 2.91
N SER A 186 -9.32 -1.30 2.08
CA SER A 186 -10.71 -1.53 2.48
C SER A 186 -11.51 -2.26 1.41
N MET A 187 -12.49 -3.05 1.82
CA MET A 187 -13.43 -3.67 0.89
C MET A 187 -14.31 -2.60 0.26
N ALA A 188 -14.51 -2.67 -1.05
CA ALA A 188 -15.59 -1.95 -1.71
C ALA A 188 -16.86 -2.80 -1.65
N ASN A 189 -18.00 -2.17 -1.36
CA ASN A 189 -19.28 -2.83 -1.25
C ASN A 189 -20.41 -1.95 -1.85
N SER A 190 -21.56 -2.57 -2.08
CA SER A 190 -22.79 -1.93 -2.59
C SER A 190 -23.83 -1.77 -1.48
N GLY A 191 -23.37 -1.64 -0.23
CA GLY A 191 -24.20 -1.67 0.96
C GLY A 191 -23.71 -2.70 1.98
N ARG A 192 -24.34 -2.69 3.16
CA ARG A 192 -23.97 -3.54 4.28
C ARG A 192 -23.95 -5.02 3.87
N HIS A 193 -22.90 -5.74 4.28
CA HIS A 193 -22.71 -7.17 4.03
C HIS A 193 -22.70 -7.57 2.54
N THR A 194 -22.14 -6.72 1.67
CA THR A 194 -22.01 -7.00 0.24
C THR A 194 -20.56 -6.99 -0.25
N ASN A 195 -19.62 -7.46 0.59
CA ASN A 195 -18.21 -7.50 0.24
C ASN A 195 -17.97 -8.58 -0.83
N GLY A 196 -17.28 -8.24 -1.91
CA GLY A 196 -16.95 -9.16 -3.00
C GLY A 196 -15.44 -9.33 -3.18
N SER A 197 -14.96 -9.06 -4.40
CA SER A 197 -13.54 -8.99 -4.74
C SER A 197 -13.03 -7.54 -4.89
N GLN A 198 -13.92 -6.56 -5.03
CA GLN A 198 -13.47 -5.20 -5.22
C GLN A 198 -12.92 -4.62 -3.90
N PHE A 199 -11.82 -3.88 -4.01
CA PHE A 199 -11.16 -3.24 -2.88
C PHE A 199 -10.71 -1.82 -3.26
N LEU A 200 -10.44 -1.02 -2.24
CA LEU A 200 -9.89 0.32 -2.37
C LEU A 200 -8.63 0.50 -1.53
N ILE A 201 -7.78 1.42 -1.96
CA ILE A 201 -6.65 1.95 -1.19
C ILE A 201 -6.92 3.44 -0.98
N THR A 202 -6.92 3.89 0.27
CA THR A 202 -7.13 5.31 0.58
C THR A 202 -5.93 6.16 0.11
N LEU A 203 -6.22 7.32 -0.46
CA LEU A 203 -5.22 8.31 -0.89
C LEU A 203 -5.14 9.49 0.11
N ALA A 204 -6.13 9.61 1.00
CA ALA A 204 -6.15 10.53 2.13
C ALA A 204 -6.98 9.91 3.27
N PRO A 205 -6.97 10.48 4.50
CA PRO A 205 -7.95 10.12 5.52
C PRO A 205 -9.38 10.21 4.99
N ALA A 206 -10.20 9.19 5.26
CA ALA A 206 -11.54 9.02 4.74
C ALA A 206 -12.52 8.55 5.83
N GLU A 207 -12.61 9.29 6.94
CA GLU A 207 -13.43 8.95 8.12
C GLU A 207 -14.91 8.64 7.80
N TRP A 208 -15.44 9.21 6.71
CA TRP A 208 -16.81 8.93 6.25
C TRP A 208 -17.03 7.46 5.82
N MET A 209 -15.95 6.72 5.53
CA MET A 209 -15.97 5.28 5.23
C MET A 209 -16.10 4.42 6.50
N ASP A 210 -15.81 4.98 7.67
CA ASP A 210 -15.86 4.24 8.93
C ASP A 210 -17.27 3.72 9.22
N ASN A 211 -17.34 2.47 9.72
CA ASN A 211 -18.58 1.74 9.96
C ASN A 211 -19.43 1.45 8.71
N ARG A 212 -18.90 1.67 7.51
CA ARG A 212 -19.56 1.38 6.23
C ARG A 212 -18.76 0.41 5.36
N TYR A 213 -17.44 0.54 5.41
CA TYR A 213 -16.51 -0.31 4.68
C TYR A 213 -15.55 -0.99 5.65
N VAL A 214 -15.24 -2.26 5.40
CA VAL A 214 -14.31 -3.04 6.23
C VAL A 214 -12.89 -2.74 5.79
N ALA A 215 -12.17 -1.96 6.59
CA ALA A 215 -10.73 -1.83 6.45
C ALA A 215 -10.05 -3.13 6.91
N PHE A 216 -9.10 -3.63 6.12
CA PHE A 216 -8.51 -4.96 6.32
C PHE A 216 -6.99 -5.02 6.18
N GLY A 217 -6.34 -3.88 5.99
CA GLY A 217 -4.89 -3.82 5.88
C GLY A 217 -4.39 -2.43 5.57
N ARG A 218 -3.11 -2.34 5.26
CA ARG A 218 -2.48 -1.12 4.74
C ARG A 218 -1.33 -1.38 3.78
N VAL A 219 -0.95 -0.35 3.03
CA VAL A 219 0.34 -0.25 2.34
C VAL A 219 1.43 0.03 3.36
N ILE A 220 2.53 -0.73 3.32
CA ILE A 220 3.71 -0.55 4.18
C ILE A 220 4.97 -0.16 3.40
N GLU A 221 5.05 -0.52 2.11
CA GLU A 221 6.06 0.00 1.18
C GLU A 221 5.42 0.31 -0.18
N GLY A 222 6.02 1.25 -0.91
CA GLY A 222 5.60 1.66 -2.24
C GLY A 222 4.90 3.02 -2.28
N SER A 223 5.28 3.95 -1.39
CA SER A 223 4.72 5.31 -1.38
C SER A 223 4.80 5.99 -2.75
N LEU A 224 5.98 5.94 -3.39
CA LEU A 224 6.21 6.49 -4.74
C LEU A 224 5.39 5.79 -5.82
N THR A 225 5.18 4.47 -5.70
CA THR A 225 4.30 3.72 -6.61
C THR A 225 2.86 4.25 -6.51
N LEU A 226 2.36 4.42 -5.28
CA LEU A 226 1.00 4.90 -5.05
C LEU A 226 0.83 6.37 -5.49
N ASP A 227 1.86 7.20 -5.31
CA ASP A 227 1.88 8.59 -5.79
C ASP A 227 1.79 8.64 -7.32
N LYS A 228 2.59 7.85 -8.04
CA LYS A 228 2.50 7.73 -9.51
C LYS A 228 1.13 7.25 -9.99
N MET A 229 0.52 6.29 -9.28
CA MET A 229 -0.83 5.82 -9.58
C MET A 229 -1.87 6.95 -9.44
N GLU A 230 -1.76 7.76 -8.38
CA GLU A 230 -2.67 8.88 -8.13
C GLU A 230 -2.49 10.05 -9.11
N GLU A 231 -1.29 10.23 -9.65
CA GLU A 231 -1.01 11.29 -10.63
C GLU A 231 -1.71 11.05 -11.98
N VAL A 232 -2.04 9.80 -12.31
CA VAL A 232 -2.71 9.43 -13.56
C VAL A 232 -3.94 10.29 -13.79
N GLN A 233 -4.04 10.85 -15.00
CA GLN A 233 -5.18 11.67 -15.40
C GLN A 233 -6.45 10.80 -15.46
N THR A 234 -7.59 11.39 -15.07
CA THR A 234 -8.87 10.70 -15.07
C THR A 234 -9.92 11.43 -15.90
N HIS A 235 -10.88 10.67 -16.41
CA HIS A 235 -12.12 11.17 -17.00
C HIS A 235 -13.30 10.55 -16.25
N TYR A 236 -14.07 11.37 -15.54
CA TYR A 236 -15.12 10.91 -14.62
C TYR A 236 -14.59 9.85 -13.63
N GLU A 237 -13.48 10.15 -12.97
CA GLU A 237 -12.79 9.26 -12.02
C GLU A 237 -12.24 7.96 -12.63
N ARG A 238 -12.35 7.76 -13.94
CA ARG A 238 -11.74 6.61 -14.62
C ARG A 238 -10.34 6.97 -15.11
N PRO A 239 -9.29 6.22 -14.74
CA PRO A 239 -7.95 6.45 -15.28
C PRO A 239 -7.94 6.43 -16.81
N VAL A 240 -7.27 7.41 -17.42
CA VAL A 240 -7.09 7.51 -18.88
C VAL A 240 -6.03 6.49 -19.35
N LYS A 241 -5.02 6.24 -18.51
CA LYS A 241 -4.05 5.17 -18.68
C LYS A 241 -4.46 3.99 -17.82
N ASP A 242 -4.35 2.79 -18.36
CA ASP A 242 -4.64 1.57 -17.62
C ASP A 242 -3.62 1.39 -16.49
N ILE A 243 -4.10 1.25 -15.25
CA ILE A 243 -3.29 0.89 -14.09
C ILE A 243 -3.58 -0.56 -13.76
N CYS A 244 -2.61 -1.45 -13.92
CA CYS A 244 -2.81 -2.90 -13.86
C CYS A 244 -1.96 -3.55 -12.77
N ILE A 245 -2.47 -4.67 -12.24
CA ILE A 245 -1.72 -5.55 -11.35
C ILE A 245 -1.06 -6.64 -12.20
N GLU A 246 0.24 -6.50 -12.47
CA GLU A 246 1.00 -7.41 -13.34
C GLU A 246 1.34 -8.73 -12.67
N ASN A 247 1.69 -8.68 -11.40
CA ASN A 247 2.07 -9.85 -10.62
C ASN A 247 1.80 -9.66 -9.14
N ILE A 248 1.61 -10.77 -8.44
CA ILE A 248 1.29 -10.78 -7.01
C ILE A 248 2.02 -11.95 -6.36
N SER A 249 2.58 -11.72 -5.18
CA SER A 249 3.20 -12.77 -4.37
C SER A 249 2.79 -12.61 -2.91
N VAL A 250 2.51 -13.71 -2.23
CA VAL A 250 2.46 -13.73 -0.76
C VAL A 250 3.90 -13.71 -0.27
N VAL A 251 4.23 -12.76 0.59
CA VAL A 251 5.59 -12.53 1.07
C VAL A 251 5.78 -13.27 2.38
N ASN A 252 6.80 -14.11 2.43
CA ASN A 252 7.34 -14.64 3.67
C ASN A 252 8.38 -13.65 4.20
N PRO A 253 8.19 -13.08 5.41
CA PRO A 253 9.14 -12.13 5.96
C PRO A 253 10.59 -12.63 6.05
N ASN A 254 10.80 -13.95 6.16
CA ASN A 254 12.16 -14.52 6.22
C ASN A 254 12.90 -14.47 4.86
N ASP A 255 12.16 -14.33 3.75
CA ASP A 255 12.71 -14.36 2.40
C ASP A 255 13.00 -12.93 1.88
N LEU A 256 12.90 -11.91 2.73
CA LEU A 256 13.21 -10.52 2.40
C LEU A 256 14.74 -10.33 2.34
N GLU A 257 15.36 -10.71 1.23
CA GLU A 257 16.80 -10.55 1.02
C GLU A 257 17.21 -9.13 0.60
N THR A 258 16.28 -8.35 0.05
CA THR A 258 16.48 -6.94 -0.31
C THR A 258 15.19 -6.17 -0.04
N LYS A 259 15.31 -4.89 0.35
CA LYS A 259 14.17 -3.96 0.31
C LYS A 259 13.54 -4.10 -1.07
N ILE A 260 12.22 -4.22 -1.13
CA ILE A 260 11.50 -4.18 -2.39
C ILE A 260 11.68 -2.74 -2.90
N VAL A 261 12.68 -2.55 -3.78
CA VAL A 261 13.16 -1.24 -4.25
C VAL A 261 12.06 -0.45 -4.95
#